data_AF-A0ABD3NQE5-F1
#
_entry.id   AF-A0ABD3NQE5-F1
#
_cell.length_a   1.000
_cell.length_b   1.000
_cell.length_c   1.000
_cell.angle_alpha   90.00
_cell.angle_beta   90.00
_cell.angle_gamma   90.00
#
_symmetry.space_group_name_H-M   'P 1'
#
loop_
_entity.id
_entity.type
_entity.pdbx_description
1 polymer ?
#
loop_
_entity_poly.entity_id
_entity_poly.type
_entity_poly.pdbx_seq_one_letter_code
_entity_poly.pdbx_strand_id
1 'polypeptide(L)'
;MAEDDFYNKALASLTNQINSSQQNLDDNHPNSYAKSLIEDDLPKIDSAIKSYLSLVAARSSTVSEIDVLSFNTASESINTASERCGKNEDIKCVFLENGNKASLNCARVLLRGINSTIILNDELDSALHASKNADNALEEKQNSIEGEKLQKNVIRILWNGLVTSQEKEKASNNKPSKLLGRDALRVAYPFVRERFRRGIAAAAELLDGTKSNNFESIGHHRNECLQSIPNEQLAPIAPPNDVDIVQWEAYYTEFGNLLSRACCCDTNNDKEVDEKDGGGGDDDDSRLLWSMDGGVQELKERRERRNKRAEGALGDVEKSGAVDESTTETP
;
A
#
# COMPACT_ATOMS: atom_id res chain seq x y z
N MET A 1 10.64 28.84 -13.08
CA MET A 1 11.74 28.67 -14.05
C MET A 1 12.96 27.89 -13.51
N ALA A 2 12.94 27.38 -12.28
CA ALA A 2 14.04 26.55 -11.74
C ALA A 2 13.77 25.04 -11.72
N GLU A 3 12.57 24.60 -12.13
CA GLU A 3 12.19 23.18 -12.14
C GLU A 3 12.68 22.44 -13.39
N ASP A 4 12.81 23.13 -14.54
CA ASP A 4 13.26 22.54 -15.81
C ASP A 4 14.72 22.06 -15.77
N ASP A 5 15.61 22.79 -15.07
CA ASP A 5 17.02 22.43 -14.95
C ASP A 5 17.24 21.13 -14.16
N PHE A 6 16.37 20.84 -13.18
CA PHE A 6 16.47 19.64 -12.37
C PHE A 6 16.06 18.39 -13.16
N TYR A 7 14.94 18.48 -13.89
CA TYR A 7 14.44 17.40 -14.72
C TYR A 7 15.50 16.96 -15.73
N ASN A 8 16.12 17.94 -16.38
CA ASN A 8 17.21 17.72 -17.31
C ASN A 8 18.44 17.10 -16.64
N LYS A 9 18.77 17.49 -15.40
CA LYS A 9 19.91 16.93 -14.66
C LYS A 9 19.67 15.51 -14.15
N ALA A 10 18.46 15.21 -13.69
CA ALA A 10 18.05 13.86 -13.28
C ALA A 10 18.01 12.91 -14.48
N LEU A 11 17.43 13.35 -15.60
CA LEU A 11 17.46 12.60 -16.86
C LEU A 11 18.88 12.43 -17.38
N ALA A 12 19.74 13.46 -17.33
CA ALA A 12 21.13 13.34 -17.75
C ALA A 12 21.93 12.37 -16.86
N SER A 13 21.71 12.40 -15.54
CA SER A 13 22.36 11.47 -14.61
C SER A 13 21.88 10.03 -14.84
N LEU A 14 20.58 9.84 -15.10
CA LEU A 14 20.00 8.56 -15.43
C LEU A 14 20.52 8.05 -16.77
N THR A 15 20.53 8.90 -17.80
CA THR A 15 21.08 8.59 -19.13
C THR A 15 22.53 8.14 -19.00
N ASN A 16 23.34 8.84 -18.20
CA ASN A 16 24.72 8.43 -17.95
C ASN A 16 24.81 7.07 -17.23
N GLN A 17 23.95 6.77 -16.25
CA GLN A 17 23.93 5.48 -15.56
C GLN A 17 23.43 4.34 -16.44
N ILE A 18 22.41 4.58 -17.27
CA ILE A 18 21.88 3.61 -18.24
C ILE A 18 22.95 3.30 -19.28
N ASN A 19 23.58 4.33 -19.88
CA ASN A 19 24.65 4.17 -20.87
C ASN A 19 25.89 3.48 -20.28
N SER A 20 26.15 3.64 -18.98
CA SER A 20 27.23 2.93 -18.28
C SER A 20 26.92 1.45 -18.04
N SER A 21 25.63 1.10 -17.98
CA SER A 21 25.14 -0.23 -17.63
C SER A 21 24.71 -1.05 -18.87
N GLN A 22 24.47 -0.43 -20.01
CA GLN A 22 23.98 -1.08 -21.24
C GLN A 22 24.80 -0.63 -22.46
N GLN A 23 25.66 -1.51 -22.97
CA GLN A 23 26.46 -1.21 -24.17
C GLN A 23 25.82 -1.60 -25.51
N ASN A 24 24.57 -2.11 -25.59
CA ASN A 24 24.02 -2.64 -26.86
C ASN A 24 22.47 -2.72 -26.96
N LEU A 25 21.70 -1.82 -26.35
CA LEU A 25 20.23 -1.80 -26.51
C LEU A 25 19.81 -0.46 -27.13
N ASP A 26 18.87 -0.53 -28.08
CA ASP A 26 18.32 0.61 -28.83
C ASP A 26 18.03 1.82 -27.91
N ASP A 27 18.86 2.86 -28.03
CA ASP A 27 19.15 3.90 -26.99
C ASP A 27 17.94 4.74 -26.52
N ASN A 28 16.77 4.62 -27.17
CA ASN A 28 15.61 5.48 -26.91
C ASN A 28 14.58 4.89 -25.93
N HIS A 29 14.55 3.57 -25.73
CA HIS A 29 13.45 2.94 -24.99
C HIS A 29 13.50 3.15 -23.46
N PRO A 30 14.64 2.96 -22.76
CA PRO A 30 14.70 3.06 -21.29
C PRO A 30 14.51 4.49 -20.77
N ASN A 31 15.06 5.47 -21.48
CA ASN A 31 14.96 6.89 -21.11
C ASN A 31 13.52 7.39 -21.27
N SER A 32 12.83 7.03 -22.36
CA SER A 32 11.43 7.35 -22.55
C SER A 32 10.55 6.74 -21.46
N TYR A 33 10.83 5.49 -21.07
CA TYR A 33 10.10 4.83 -20.00
C TYR A 33 10.33 5.49 -18.64
N ALA A 34 11.58 5.82 -18.30
CA ALA A 34 11.87 6.54 -17.07
C ALA A 34 11.22 7.93 -17.03
N LYS A 35 11.16 8.60 -18.17
CA LYS A 35 10.45 9.87 -18.34
C LYS A 35 8.97 9.73 -17.98
N SER A 36 8.31 8.74 -18.58
CA SER A 36 6.90 8.43 -18.32
C SER A 36 6.65 8.04 -16.85
N LEU A 37 7.54 7.28 -16.22
CA LEU A 37 7.44 6.99 -14.78
C LEU A 37 7.48 8.25 -13.88
N ILE A 38 8.15 9.31 -14.30
CA ILE A 38 8.20 10.55 -13.51
C ILE A 38 7.00 11.44 -13.83
N GLU A 39 6.56 11.50 -15.08
CA GLU A 39 5.49 12.41 -15.50
C GLU A 39 4.09 11.81 -15.28
N ASP A 40 3.90 10.55 -15.67
CA ASP A 40 2.58 9.92 -15.80
C ASP A 40 2.18 9.07 -14.58
N ASP A 41 3.15 8.61 -13.79
CA ASP A 41 2.90 7.77 -12.60
C ASP A 41 2.30 8.63 -11.47
N LEU A 42 0.98 8.81 -11.55
CA LEU A 42 0.15 9.55 -10.61
C LEU A 42 -0.87 8.61 -9.94
N PRO A 43 -1.21 8.83 -8.66
CA PRO A 43 -0.69 9.88 -7.79
C PRO A 43 0.72 9.58 -7.27
N LYS A 44 1.45 10.65 -6.89
CA LYS A 44 2.77 10.51 -6.25
C LYS A 44 2.64 9.89 -4.87
N ILE A 45 3.65 9.10 -4.48
CA ILE A 45 3.66 8.33 -3.23
C ILE A 45 3.39 9.20 -2.00
N ASP A 46 3.98 10.41 -1.92
CA ASP A 46 3.75 11.35 -0.82
C ASP A 46 2.27 11.76 -0.70
N SER A 47 1.58 11.94 -1.84
CA SER A 47 0.14 12.23 -1.87
C SER A 47 -0.69 11.05 -1.42
N ALA A 48 -0.34 9.84 -1.88
CA ALA A 48 -1.01 8.61 -1.46
C ALA A 48 -0.86 8.35 0.05
N ILE A 49 0.34 8.58 0.61
CA ILE A 49 0.59 8.44 2.06
C ILE A 49 -0.20 9.48 2.87
N LYS A 50 -0.31 10.72 2.39
CA LYS A 50 -1.15 11.75 3.05
C LYS A 50 -2.63 11.36 3.03
N SER A 51 -3.11 10.83 1.91
CA SER A 51 -4.48 10.34 1.78
C SER A 51 -4.74 9.15 2.70
N TYR A 52 -3.78 8.22 2.78
CA TYR A 52 -3.83 7.08 3.70
C TYR A 52 -3.82 7.52 5.17
N LEU A 53 -2.97 8.49 5.53
CA LEU A 53 -2.96 9.11 6.86
C LEU A 53 -4.34 9.67 7.21
N SER A 54 -4.95 10.44 6.30
CA SER A 54 -6.28 11.00 6.51
C SER A 54 -7.36 9.92 6.65
N LEU A 55 -7.27 8.85 5.87
CA LEU A 55 -8.18 7.71 5.94
C LEU A 55 -8.10 7.02 7.32
N VAL A 56 -6.89 6.68 7.77
CA VAL A 56 -6.68 6.00 9.06
C VAL A 56 -7.05 6.91 10.23
N ALA A 57 -6.74 8.20 10.15
CA ALA A 57 -7.14 9.20 11.14
C ALA A 57 -8.67 9.30 11.24
N ALA A 58 -9.39 9.39 10.10
CA ALA A 58 -10.84 9.44 10.07
C ALA A 58 -11.48 8.20 10.70
N ARG A 59 -10.99 7.00 10.35
CA ARG A 59 -11.46 5.75 10.96
C ARG A 59 -11.22 5.73 12.47
N SER A 60 -10.04 6.14 12.90
CA SER A 60 -9.66 6.20 14.32
C SER A 60 -10.57 7.15 15.11
N SER A 61 -10.92 8.32 14.55
CA SER A 61 -11.87 9.25 15.15
C SER A 61 -13.29 8.68 15.25
N THR A 62 -13.77 8.00 14.21
CA THR A 62 -15.13 7.41 14.22
C THR A 62 -15.27 6.29 15.25
N VAL A 63 -14.20 5.55 15.53
CA VAL A 63 -14.21 4.50 16.57
C VAL A 63 -14.19 5.11 17.97
N SER A 64 -13.54 6.26 18.16
CA SER A 64 -13.47 6.95 19.45
C SER A 64 -14.76 7.69 19.85
N GLU A 65 -15.60 8.09 18.89
CA GLU A 65 -16.81 8.89 19.16
C GLU A 65 -18.06 8.03 19.43
N ILE A 66 -18.06 6.76 19.01
CA ILE A 66 -19.17 5.84 19.26
C ILE A 66 -18.97 5.19 20.63
N ASP A 67 -19.15 5.99 21.68
CA ASP A 67 -19.24 5.53 23.08
C ASP A 67 -20.65 4.96 23.37
N VAL A 68 -21.16 4.14 22.44
CA VAL A 68 -22.46 3.47 22.54
C VAL A 68 -22.22 2.00 22.82
N LEU A 69 -22.01 1.69 24.10
CA LEU A 69 -22.28 0.39 24.73
C LEU A 69 -21.56 -0.85 24.17
N SER A 70 -20.30 -0.75 23.69
CA SER A 70 -19.50 -1.92 23.30
C SER A 70 -18.17 -2.01 24.06
N PHE A 71 -18.24 -1.99 25.40
CA PHE A 71 -17.06 -2.11 26.28
C PHE A 71 -16.41 -3.50 26.30
N ASN A 72 -16.92 -4.49 25.55
CA ASN A 72 -16.39 -5.86 25.57
C ASN A 72 -15.70 -6.33 24.28
N THR A 73 -15.71 -5.58 23.18
CA THR A 73 -15.23 -6.09 21.88
C THR A 73 -13.92 -5.48 21.36
N ALA A 74 -13.43 -4.36 21.91
CA ALA A 74 -12.23 -3.70 21.39
C ALA A 74 -10.94 -4.48 21.70
N SER A 75 -10.77 -4.97 22.94
CA SER A 75 -9.63 -5.80 23.34
C SER A 75 -9.70 -7.22 22.77
N GLU A 76 -10.90 -7.75 22.50
CA GLU A 76 -11.07 -9.01 21.77
C GLU A 76 -10.82 -8.85 20.26
N SER A 77 -11.08 -7.70 19.65
CA SER A 77 -10.87 -7.48 18.20
C SER A 77 -9.40 -7.51 17.77
N ILE A 78 -8.48 -7.08 18.65
CA ILE A 78 -7.04 -7.15 18.37
C ILE A 78 -6.51 -8.58 18.53
N ASN A 79 -7.05 -9.35 19.49
CA ASN A 79 -6.69 -10.75 19.69
C ASN A 79 -7.37 -11.70 18.69
N THR A 80 -8.59 -11.41 18.23
CA THR A 80 -9.32 -12.20 17.23
C THR A 80 -8.91 -11.92 15.79
N ALA A 81 -8.18 -10.82 15.52
CA ALA A 81 -7.48 -10.62 14.26
C ALA A 81 -6.38 -11.68 14.02
N SER A 82 -5.83 -12.26 15.10
CA SER A 82 -4.82 -13.33 15.02
C SER A 82 -5.44 -14.72 14.78
N GLU A 83 -6.63 -15.00 15.35
CA GLU A 83 -7.27 -16.33 15.25
C GLU A 83 -8.10 -16.57 13.97
N ARG A 84 -8.30 -15.57 13.11
CA ARG A 84 -9.06 -15.69 11.84
C ARG A 84 -8.21 -15.75 10.56
N CYS A 85 -6.93 -16.08 10.66
CA CYS A 85 -5.94 -16.09 9.56
C CYS A 85 -6.12 -17.16 8.44
N GLY A 86 -7.35 -17.57 8.11
CA GLY A 86 -7.64 -18.49 7.01
C GLY A 86 -8.17 -17.83 5.73
N LYS A 87 -8.61 -16.57 5.80
CA LYS A 87 -9.12 -15.80 4.66
C LYS A 87 -8.37 -14.48 4.65
N ASN A 88 -7.99 -13.98 3.47
CA ASN A 88 -7.32 -12.68 3.29
C ASN A 88 -8.28 -11.53 3.63
N GLU A 89 -8.78 -11.48 4.86
CA GLU A 89 -9.63 -10.41 5.34
C GLU A 89 -8.81 -9.12 5.39
N ASP A 90 -9.45 -8.02 4.99
CA ASP A 90 -8.85 -6.71 4.97
C ASP A 90 -8.50 -6.24 6.36
N ILE A 91 -7.23 -6.41 6.73
CA ILE A 91 -6.66 -5.78 7.91
C ILE A 91 -6.82 -4.27 7.73
N LYS A 92 -7.74 -3.66 8.50
CA LYS A 92 -7.93 -2.22 8.58
C LYS A 92 -7.27 -1.71 9.85
N CYS A 93 -6.29 -0.84 9.70
CA CYS A 93 -5.61 -0.17 10.80
C CYS A 93 -6.53 0.88 11.43
N VAL A 94 -6.64 0.81 12.76
CA VAL A 94 -7.39 1.74 13.60
C VAL A 94 -6.58 1.96 14.88
N PHE A 95 -6.49 3.22 15.32
CA PHE A 95 -5.87 3.60 16.59
C PHE A 95 -6.95 4.03 17.58
N LEU A 96 -6.99 3.40 18.75
CA LEU A 96 -8.00 3.70 19.79
C LEU A 96 -7.69 5.00 20.53
N GLU A 97 -6.44 5.21 20.92
CA GLU A 97 -6.01 6.39 21.69
C GLU A 97 -5.07 7.27 20.87
N ASN A 98 -5.25 8.59 20.94
CA ASN A 98 -4.42 9.57 20.22
C ASN A 98 -4.27 9.27 18.72
N GLY A 99 -5.31 8.74 18.08
CA GLY A 99 -5.21 8.16 16.73
C GLY A 99 -4.62 9.09 15.68
N ASN A 100 -4.86 10.40 15.76
CA ASN A 100 -4.25 11.39 14.88
C ASN A 100 -2.73 11.49 15.07
N LYS A 101 -2.23 11.51 16.31
CA LYS A 101 -0.79 11.56 16.62
C LYS A 101 -0.11 10.26 16.20
N ALA A 102 -0.71 9.11 16.53
CA ALA A 102 -0.19 7.79 16.18
C ALA A 102 -0.11 7.62 14.66
N SER A 103 -1.21 7.87 13.94
CA SER A 103 -1.25 7.81 12.47
C SER A 103 -0.21 8.72 11.83
N LEU A 104 -0.06 9.95 12.33
CA LEU A 104 0.93 10.90 11.81
C LEU A 104 2.37 10.41 12.02
N ASN A 105 2.67 9.81 13.18
CA ASN A 105 3.97 9.23 13.46
C ASN A 105 4.25 8.01 12.56
N CYS A 106 3.26 7.12 12.38
CA CYS A 106 3.33 6.01 11.44
C CYS A 106 3.58 6.49 10.01
N ALA A 107 2.84 7.49 9.53
CA ALA A 107 3.03 8.08 8.21
C ALA A 107 4.44 8.66 8.01
N ARG A 108 4.98 9.33 9.03
CA ARG A 108 6.35 9.87 8.99
C ARG A 108 7.41 8.78 8.92
N VAL A 109 7.27 7.71 9.71
CA VAL A 109 8.20 6.58 9.70
C VAL A 109 8.08 5.81 8.38
N LEU A 110 6.86 5.57 7.88
CA LEU A 110 6.60 4.97 6.58
C LEU A 110 7.28 5.76 5.46
N LEU A 111 7.06 7.07 5.40
CA LEU A 111 7.64 7.95 4.39
C LEU A 111 9.18 8.01 4.48
N ARG A 112 9.74 8.02 5.70
CA ARG A 112 11.20 7.94 5.90
C ARG A 112 11.76 6.60 5.43
N GLY A 113 11.06 5.51 5.73
CA GLY A 113 11.44 4.17 5.29
C GLY A 113 11.46 4.05 3.78
N ILE A 114 10.40 4.49 3.12
CA ILE A 114 10.31 4.54 1.65
C ILE A 114 11.49 5.32 1.06
N ASN A 115 11.72 6.55 1.53
CA ASN A 115 12.77 7.41 0.97
C ASN A 115 14.21 6.99 1.27
N SER A 116 14.42 6.02 2.16
CA SER A 116 15.76 5.52 2.50
C SER A 116 16.00 4.08 2.06
N THR A 117 15.03 3.44 1.41
CA THR A 117 15.14 2.02 1.05
C THR A 117 15.83 1.89 -0.31
N ILE A 118 16.89 1.09 -0.35
CA ILE A 118 17.55 0.68 -1.58
C ILE A 118 16.90 -0.60 -2.09
N ILE A 119 16.67 -0.67 -3.40
CA ILE A 119 16.18 -1.85 -4.10
C ILE A 119 17.41 -2.66 -4.52
N LEU A 120 17.52 -3.89 -4.03
CA LEU A 120 18.66 -4.76 -4.33
C LEU A 120 18.53 -5.41 -5.71
N ASN A 121 19.63 -5.93 -6.25
CA ASN A 121 19.61 -6.60 -7.55
C ASN A 121 19.00 -8.00 -7.45
N ASP A 122 18.09 -8.30 -8.38
CA ASP A 122 17.36 -9.57 -8.51
C ASP A 122 18.21 -10.73 -9.06
N GLU A 123 19.52 -10.79 -8.78
CA GLU A 123 20.31 -12.00 -9.10
C GLU A 123 19.71 -13.24 -8.40
N LEU A 124 18.92 -13.05 -7.35
CA LEU A 124 18.18 -14.08 -6.64
C LEU A 124 16.93 -14.60 -7.40
N ASP A 125 16.18 -13.73 -8.11
CA ASP A 125 14.97 -14.15 -8.85
C ASP A 125 15.31 -15.01 -10.07
N SER A 126 16.50 -14.82 -10.64
CA SER A 126 16.99 -15.60 -11.78
C SER A 126 17.12 -17.09 -11.47
N ALA A 127 17.35 -17.46 -10.20
CA ALA A 127 17.44 -18.85 -9.77
C ALA A 127 16.06 -19.53 -9.64
N LEU A 128 15.01 -18.79 -9.28
CA LEU A 128 13.66 -19.34 -9.08
C LEU A 128 12.93 -19.64 -10.40
N HIS A 129 13.19 -18.87 -11.45
CA HIS A 129 12.51 -19.01 -12.74
C HIS A 129 13.15 -20.04 -13.68
N ALA A 130 14.36 -20.53 -13.40
CA ALA A 130 15.05 -21.53 -14.22
C ALA A 130 14.40 -22.93 -14.20
N SER A 131 13.36 -23.16 -13.39
CA SER A 131 12.81 -24.50 -13.10
C SER A 131 11.54 -24.88 -13.89
N LYS A 132 10.97 -24.02 -14.74
CA LYS A 132 9.72 -24.33 -15.47
C LYS A 132 9.89 -24.29 -16.99
N ASN A 133 10.34 -25.42 -17.55
CA ASN A 133 10.21 -25.74 -18.97
C ASN A 133 8.83 -26.36 -19.24
N ALA A 134 7.99 -25.73 -20.07
CA ALA A 134 6.86 -26.37 -20.73
C ALA A 134 6.44 -25.60 -22.00
N ASP A 135 6.13 -26.33 -23.06
CA ASP A 135 6.16 -25.99 -24.49
C ASP A 135 5.27 -24.82 -25.00
N ASN A 136 5.81 -24.13 -26.01
CA ASN A 136 5.20 -23.40 -27.15
C ASN A 136 4.13 -22.30 -26.94
N ALA A 137 3.65 -22.01 -25.73
CA ALA A 137 2.98 -20.74 -25.40
C ALA A 137 3.99 -19.68 -24.88
N LEU A 138 5.26 -19.84 -25.25
CA LEU A 138 6.42 -19.27 -24.56
C LEU A 138 6.81 -17.88 -25.05
N GLU A 139 6.63 -17.53 -26.34
CA GLU A 139 7.20 -16.28 -26.87
C GLU A 139 6.50 -15.02 -26.35
N GLU A 140 5.16 -14.97 -26.32
CA GLU A 140 4.42 -13.80 -25.81
C GLU A 140 4.63 -13.62 -24.29
N LYS A 141 4.65 -14.73 -23.54
CA LYS A 141 4.98 -14.72 -22.11
C LYS A 141 6.42 -14.29 -21.86
N GLN A 142 7.37 -14.72 -22.69
CA GLN A 142 8.77 -14.36 -22.56
C GLN A 142 8.99 -12.86 -22.80
N ASN A 143 8.36 -12.30 -23.84
CA ASN A 143 8.42 -10.86 -24.12
C ASN A 143 7.80 -10.04 -22.98
N SER A 144 6.67 -10.49 -22.41
CA SER A 144 6.06 -9.86 -21.24
C SER A 144 6.98 -9.90 -20.01
N ILE A 145 7.62 -11.04 -19.74
CA ILE A 145 8.57 -11.21 -18.62
C ILE A 145 9.80 -10.31 -18.82
N GLU A 146 10.33 -10.24 -20.03
CA GLU A 146 11.48 -9.38 -20.34
C GLU A 146 11.13 -7.90 -20.20
N GLY A 147 9.93 -7.50 -20.64
CA GLY A 147 9.38 -6.18 -20.42
C GLY A 147 9.30 -5.83 -18.93
N GLU A 148 8.69 -6.68 -18.11
CA GLU A 148 8.61 -6.48 -16.65
C GLU A 148 10.00 -6.39 -15.98
N LYS A 149 10.95 -7.23 -16.41
CA LYS A 149 12.34 -7.19 -15.91
C LYS A 149 13.02 -5.87 -16.26
N LEU A 150 12.85 -5.38 -17.49
CA LEU A 150 13.37 -4.08 -17.90
C LEU A 150 12.76 -2.96 -17.07
N GLN A 151 11.43 -2.98 -16.89
CA GLN A 151 10.72 -2.00 -16.08
C GLN A 151 11.23 -1.97 -14.64
N LYS A 152 11.33 -3.13 -13.99
CA LYS A 152 11.89 -3.26 -12.63
C LYS A 152 13.32 -2.74 -12.54
N ASN A 153 14.16 -3.04 -13.53
CA ASN A 153 15.55 -2.57 -13.58
C ASN A 153 15.61 -1.04 -13.71
N VAL A 154 14.80 -0.43 -14.58
CA VAL A 154 14.74 1.03 -14.73
C VAL A 154 14.27 1.68 -13.43
N ILE A 155 13.19 1.17 -12.83
CA ILE A 155 12.68 1.65 -11.54
C ILE A 155 13.76 1.55 -10.47
N ARG A 156 14.48 0.43 -10.37
CA ARG A 156 15.57 0.23 -9.42
C ARG A 156 16.67 1.28 -9.57
N ILE A 157 17.16 1.49 -10.79
CA ILE A 157 18.22 2.47 -11.07
C ILE A 157 17.76 3.87 -10.65
N LEU A 158 16.56 4.27 -11.09
CA LEU A 158 16.00 5.57 -10.78
C LEU A 158 15.80 5.76 -9.27
N TRP A 159 15.17 4.79 -8.61
CA TRP A 159 14.90 4.80 -7.18
C TRP A 159 16.18 4.92 -6.36
N ASN A 160 17.16 4.03 -6.61
CA ASN A 160 18.42 4.04 -5.88
C ASN A 160 19.22 5.32 -6.13
N GLY A 161 19.19 5.84 -7.37
CA GLY A 161 19.79 7.13 -7.71
C GLY A 161 19.20 8.29 -6.91
N LEU A 162 17.88 8.30 -6.67
CA LEU A 162 17.23 9.31 -5.82
C LEU A 162 17.61 9.16 -4.35
N VAL A 163 17.63 7.93 -3.82
CA VAL A 163 18.04 7.67 -2.42
C VAL A 163 19.48 8.10 -2.18
N THR A 164 20.43 7.72 -3.05
CA THR A 164 21.84 8.10 -2.90
C THR A 164 22.07 9.61 -3.06
N SER A 165 21.35 10.26 -3.97
CA SER A 165 21.39 11.71 -4.14
C SER A 165 20.94 12.45 -2.87
N GLN A 166 19.92 11.94 -2.17
CA GLN A 166 19.42 12.52 -0.92
C GLN A 166 20.47 12.50 0.20
N GLU A 167 21.31 11.46 0.27
CA GLU A 167 22.36 11.36 1.28
C GLU A 167 23.48 12.39 1.06
N LYS A 168 23.80 12.67 -0.21
CA LYS A 168 24.80 13.67 -0.60
C LYS A 168 24.29 15.10 -0.42
N GLU A 169 23.02 15.34 -0.76
CA GLU A 169 22.39 16.65 -0.71
C GLU A 169 21.26 16.66 0.32
N LYS A 170 21.60 16.96 1.60
CA LYS A 170 20.66 16.97 2.74
C LYS A 170 19.41 17.84 2.55
N ALA A 171 19.45 18.81 1.63
CA ALA A 171 18.35 19.72 1.32
C ALA A 171 17.66 19.43 -0.02
N SER A 172 18.03 18.35 -0.71
CA SER A 172 17.42 18.03 -2.00
C SER A 172 15.94 17.66 -1.81
N ASN A 173 15.08 18.27 -2.62
CA ASN A 173 13.67 17.90 -2.73
C ASN A 173 13.47 16.58 -3.50
N ASN A 174 14.56 15.85 -3.77
CA ASN A 174 14.65 14.77 -4.75
C ASN A 174 14.44 13.42 -4.07
N LYS A 175 13.30 13.28 -3.40
CA LYS A 175 12.95 12.05 -2.69
C LYS A 175 12.17 11.12 -3.61
N PRO A 176 12.39 9.79 -3.56
CA PRO A 176 11.57 8.84 -4.32
C PRO A 176 10.07 9.11 -4.17
N SER A 177 9.62 9.35 -2.93
CA SER A 177 8.20 9.59 -2.65
C SER A 177 7.58 10.84 -3.33
N LYS A 178 8.40 11.83 -3.69
CA LYS A 178 7.93 13.07 -4.32
C LYS A 178 7.86 12.97 -5.83
N LEU A 179 8.72 12.15 -6.43
CA LEU A 179 8.90 12.08 -7.89
C LEU A 179 8.22 10.85 -8.51
N LEU A 180 8.18 9.75 -7.76
CA LEU A 180 7.68 8.47 -8.23
C LEU A 180 6.27 8.20 -7.69
N GLY A 181 5.51 7.39 -8.41
CA GLY A 181 4.13 7.05 -8.08
C GLY A 181 3.95 5.58 -7.68
N ARG A 182 2.80 5.04 -8.07
CA ARG A 182 2.30 3.73 -7.67
C ARG A 182 3.19 2.62 -8.19
N ASP A 183 3.53 2.64 -9.48
CA ASP A 183 4.18 1.50 -10.13
C ASP A 183 5.63 1.35 -9.66
N ALA A 184 6.33 2.46 -9.49
CA ALA A 184 7.65 2.46 -8.87
C ALA A 184 7.62 1.93 -7.43
N LEU A 185 6.63 2.36 -6.64
CA LEU A 185 6.50 1.91 -5.25
C LEU A 185 6.21 0.41 -5.19
N ARG A 186 5.45 -0.19 -6.11
CA ARG A 186 5.19 -1.64 -6.12
C ARG A 186 6.45 -2.47 -6.19
N VAL A 187 7.45 -2.01 -6.96
CA VAL A 187 8.76 -2.68 -7.04
C VAL A 187 9.55 -2.48 -5.74
N ALA A 188 9.48 -1.29 -5.15
CA ALA A 188 10.24 -0.96 -3.93
C ALA A 188 9.64 -1.54 -2.63
N TYR A 189 8.31 -1.67 -2.59
CA TYR A 189 7.57 -1.91 -1.35
C TYR A 189 7.91 -3.22 -0.63
N PRO A 190 8.21 -4.35 -1.32
CA PRO A 190 8.67 -5.56 -0.65
C PRO A 190 9.91 -5.32 0.23
N PHE A 191 10.88 -4.54 -0.25
CA PHE A 191 12.08 -4.17 0.50
C PHE A 191 11.75 -3.26 1.68
N VAL A 192 10.85 -2.29 1.47
CA VAL A 192 10.38 -1.37 2.52
C VAL A 192 9.70 -2.15 3.65
N ARG A 193 8.78 -3.05 3.29
CA ARG A 193 8.05 -3.90 4.23
C ARG A 193 8.98 -4.79 5.04
N GLU A 194 9.97 -5.39 4.38
CA GLU A 194 10.96 -6.24 5.05
C GLU A 194 11.78 -5.45 6.08
N ARG A 195 12.17 -4.19 5.81
CA ARG A 195 12.83 -3.33 6.80
C ARG A 195 11.97 -3.07 8.03
N PHE A 196 10.68 -2.84 7.85
CA PHE A 196 9.75 -2.64 8.97
C PHE A 196 9.55 -3.91 9.79
N ARG A 197 9.39 -5.06 9.12
CA ARG A 197 9.29 -6.38 9.76
C ARG A 197 10.52 -6.67 10.63
N ARG A 198 11.72 -6.41 10.11
CA ARG A 198 12.97 -6.55 10.89
C ARG A 198 13.05 -5.59 12.07
N GLY A 199 12.56 -4.37 11.91
CA GLY A 199 12.49 -3.40 13.00
C GLY A 199 11.52 -3.79 14.11
N ILE A 200 10.40 -4.44 13.76
CA ILE A 200 9.49 -5.07 14.73
C ILE A 200 10.20 -6.19 15.49
N ALA A 201 10.85 -7.12 14.78
CA ALA A 201 11.56 -8.22 15.40
C ALA A 201 12.63 -7.72 16.38
N ALA A 202 13.42 -6.72 15.97
CA ALA A 202 14.43 -6.10 16.83
C ALA A 202 13.81 -5.37 18.05
N ALA A 203 12.64 -4.74 17.89
CA ALA A 203 11.95 -4.08 19.01
C ALA A 203 11.37 -5.09 20.01
N ALA A 204 10.83 -6.22 19.52
CA ALA A 204 10.31 -7.29 20.36
C ALA A 204 11.42 -7.95 21.21
N GLU A 205 12.61 -8.17 20.63
CA GLU A 205 13.77 -8.69 21.36
C GLU A 205 14.20 -7.79 22.53
N LEU A 206 14.06 -6.46 22.38
CA LEU A 206 14.38 -5.51 23.44
C LEU A 206 13.36 -5.49 24.58
N LEU A 207 12.08 -5.75 24.28
CA LEU A 207 11.00 -5.76 25.26
C LEU A 207 10.98 -7.03 26.10
N ASP A 208 11.20 -8.19 25.47
CA ASP A 208 11.01 -9.47 26.14
C ASP A 208 12.15 -9.79 27.12
N GLY A 209 13.37 -9.28 26.95
CA GLY A 209 14.53 -9.48 27.86
C GLY A 209 14.88 -10.94 28.18
N THR A 210 14.12 -11.87 27.62
CA THR A 210 13.96 -13.27 27.96
C THR A 210 13.74 -13.93 26.62
N LYS A 211 14.60 -14.89 26.26
CA LYS A 211 14.57 -15.55 24.95
C LYS A 211 13.27 -16.34 24.78
N SER A 212 12.19 -15.65 24.38
CA SER A 212 10.92 -16.27 24.04
C SER A 212 10.98 -16.65 22.58
N ASN A 213 11.11 -17.95 22.31
CA ASN A 213 11.21 -18.49 20.95
C ASN A 213 9.84 -18.58 20.25
N ASN A 214 8.78 -17.95 20.76
CA ASN A 214 7.39 -18.19 20.34
C ASN A 214 6.63 -16.95 19.84
N PHE A 215 7.29 -15.88 19.39
CA PHE A 215 6.59 -14.82 18.66
C PHE A 215 6.28 -15.31 17.23
N GLU A 216 5.15 -16.01 17.08
CA GLU A 216 4.58 -16.30 15.77
C GLU A 216 4.05 -14.99 15.17
N SER A 217 4.84 -14.38 14.28
CA SER A 217 4.42 -13.21 13.50
C SER A 217 3.11 -13.52 12.79
N ILE A 218 2.11 -12.65 13.00
CA ILE A 218 0.68 -12.84 12.69
C ILE A 218 0.39 -13.00 11.17
N GLY A 219 1.39 -12.92 10.30
CA GLY A 219 1.20 -13.11 8.86
C GLY A 219 2.31 -13.91 8.18
N HIS A 220 2.11 -15.22 8.02
CA HIS A 220 2.83 -16.05 7.04
C HIS A 220 2.40 -15.72 5.61
N HIS A 221 2.60 -14.46 5.17
CA HIS A 221 2.50 -14.12 3.76
C HIS A 221 3.83 -14.46 3.07
N ARG A 222 3.78 -15.55 2.31
CA ARG A 222 4.68 -16.21 1.33
C ARG A 222 5.80 -15.45 0.59
N ASN A 223 6.20 -14.25 0.99
CA ASN A 223 7.42 -13.60 0.48
C ASN A 223 8.63 -13.94 1.36
N GLU A 224 8.90 -15.24 1.55
CA GLU A 224 10.08 -15.77 2.25
C GLU A 224 11.41 -15.35 1.59
N CYS A 225 11.36 -14.80 0.37
CA CYS A 225 12.54 -14.56 -0.47
C CYS A 225 13.52 -13.51 0.10
N LEU A 226 13.07 -12.57 0.94
CA LEU A 226 13.92 -11.46 1.41
C LEU A 226 14.55 -11.70 2.79
N GLN A 227 14.27 -12.81 3.46
CA GLN A 227 14.83 -13.10 4.79
C GLN A 227 16.34 -13.40 4.75
N SER A 228 16.85 -13.84 3.60
CA SER A 228 18.27 -14.15 3.39
C SER A 228 19.18 -12.92 3.31
N ILE A 229 18.60 -11.72 3.10
CA ILE A 229 19.37 -10.50 2.90
C ILE A 229 19.98 -10.04 4.24
N PRO A 230 21.28 -9.77 4.34
CA PRO A 230 21.91 -9.33 5.58
C PRO A 230 21.43 -7.92 6.02
N ASN A 231 21.47 -7.64 7.32
CA ASN A 231 21.01 -6.37 7.90
C ASN A 231 21.84 -5.16 7.42
N GLU A 232 23.08 -5.38 7.02
CA GLU A 232 23.97 -4.36 6.46
C GLU A 232 23.44 -3.82 5.12
N GLN A 233 22.75 -4.65 4.34
CA GLN A 233 22.17 -4.27 3.05
C GLN A 233 20.75 -3.73 3.19
N LEU A 234 20.00 -4.21 4.19
CA LEU A 234 18.60 -3.85 4.40
C LEU A 234 18.34 -3.55 5.89
N ALA A 235 18.85 -2.40 6.33
CA ALA A 235 18.84 -2.01 7.74
C ALA A 235 17.41 -1.92 8.31
N PRO A 236 17.17 -2.49 9.51
CA PRO A 236 15.84 -2.47 10.14
C PRO A 236 15.36 -1.03 10.40
N ILE A 237 14.05 -0.83 10.35
CA ILE A 237 13.41 0.43 10.74
C ILE A 237 12.47 0.16 11.90
N ALA A 238 12.84 0.66 13.08
CA ALA A 238 12.06 0.53 14.30
C ALA A 238 10.65 1.16 14.16
N PRO A 239 9.65 0.62 14.87
CA PRO A 239 8.35 1.26 14.99
C PRO A 239 8.47 2.70 15.55
N PRO A 240 7.51 3.60 15.25
CA PRO A 240 7.47 4.91 15.87
C PRO A 240 7.36 4.80 17.40
N ASN A 241 7.98 5.75 18.11
CA ASN A 241 7.77 5.89 19.54
C ASN A 241 6.27 6.11 19.84
N ASP A 242 5.79 5.55 20.95
CA ASP A 242 4.39 5.61 21.40
C ASP A 242 3.39 4.87 20.49
N VAL A 243 3.84 4.02 19.56
CA VAL A 243 2.96 3.17 18.75
C VAL A 243 3.24 1.71 19.07
N ASP A 244 2.18 0.96 19.35
CA ASP A 244 2.27 -0.47 19.61
C ASP A 244 2.78 -1.24 18.38
N ILE A 245 3.53 -2.31 18.61
CA ILE A 245 4.15 -3.12 17.54
C ILE A 245 3.08 -3.69 16.59
N VAL A 246 1.96 -4.18 17.13
CA VAL A 246 0.87 -4.77 16.35
C VAL A 246 0.17 -3.70 15.51
N GLN A 247 -0.05 -2.52 16.10
CA GLN A 247 -0.63 -1.39 15.37
C GLN A 247 0.29 -0.92 14.23
N TRP A 248 1.59 -0.88 14.46
CA TRP A 248 2.55 -0.55 13.41
C TRP A 248 2.55 -1.60 12.28
N GLU A 249 2.53 -2.88 12.63
CA GLU A 249 2.42 -3.99 11.67
C GLU A 249 1.17 -3.88 10.80
N ALA A 250 0.02 -3.65 11.42
CA ALA A 250 -1.24 -3.43 10.73
C ALA A 250 -1.18 -2.21 9.81
N TYR A 251 -0.58 -1.10 10.27
CA TYR A 251 -0.51 0.14 9.51
C TYR A 251 0.24 -0.01 8.18
N TYR A 252 1.46 -0.57 8.20
CA TYR A 252 2.19 -0.74 6.95
C TYR A 252 1.62 -1.92 6.13
N THR A 253 1.14 -2.99 6.77
CA THR A 253 0.57 -4.13 6.02
C THR A 253 -0.67 -3.72 5.22
N GLU A 254 -1.59 -2.98 5.83
CA GLU A 254 -2.75 -2.44 5.12
C GLU A 254 -2.33 -1.55 3.94
N PHE A 255 -1.39 -0.63 4.15
CA PHE A 255 -0.91 0.24 3.06
C PHE A 255 -0.37 -0.58 1.86
N GLY A 256 0.39 -1.64 2.13
CA GLY A 256 0.86 -2.57 1.10
C GLY A 256 -0.25 -3.35 0.40
N ASN A 257 -1.30 -3.73 1.15
CA ASN A 257 -2.47 -4.42 0.58
C ASN A 257 -3.26 -3.47 -0.34
N LEU A 258 -3.47 -2.22 0.07
CA LEU A 258 -4.10 -1.19 -0.77
C LEU A 258 -3.29 -0.91 -2.04
N LEU A 259 -1.95 -0.86 -1.93
CA LEU A 259 -1.06 -0.73 -3.08
C LEU A 259 -1.19 -1.92 -4.07
N SER A 260 -1.32 -3.13 -3.54
CA SER A 260 -1.42 -4.35 -4.36
C SER A 260 -2.77 -4.42 -5.10
N ARG A 261 -3.85 -4.01 -4.43
CA ARG A 261 -5.22 -4.03 -4.98
C ARG A 261 -5.44 -3.07 -6.12
N ALA A 262 -4.79 -1.90 -6.07
CA ALA A 262 -4.89 -0.90 -7.12
C ALA A 262 -4.41 -1.41 -8.49
N CYS A 263 -3.70 -2.55 -8.57
CA CYS A 263 -3.33 -3.17 -9.84
C CYS A 263 -4.48 -3.93 -10.51
N CYS A 264 -5.39 -4.51 -9.73
CA CYS A 264 -6.38 -5.46 -10.27
C CYS A 264 -7.56 -4.75 -10.97
N CYS A 265 -7.73 -3.44 -10.76
CA CYS A 265 -8.89 -2.70 -11.27
C CYS A 265 -8.69 -2.04 -12.65
N ASP A 266 -7.47 -2.04 -13.20
CA ASP A 266 -7.17 -1.34 -14.46
C ASP A 266 -7.53 -2.16 -15.72
N THR A 267 -7.81 -3.46 -15.57
CA THR A 267 -8.27 -4.31 -16.68
C THR A 267 -9.76 -4.11 -16.90
N ASN A 268 -10.10 -3.24 -17.85
CA ASN A 268 -11.46 -2.86 -18.28
C ASN A 268 -12.38 -4.01 -18.79
N ASN A 269 -12.03 -5.28 -18.58
CA ASN A 269 -12.69 -6.41 -19.23
C ASN A 269 -13.84 -7.06 -18.46
N ASP A 270 -14.04 -6.77 -17.17
CA ASP A 270 -15.04 -7.49 -16.35
C ASP A 270 -16.13 -6.57 -15.77
N LYS A 271 -16.79 -5.76 -16.63
CA LYS A 271 -17.97 -4.98 -16.23
C LYS A 271 -19.30 -5.75 -16.28
N GLU A 272 -19.27 -7.07 -16.51
CA GLU A 272 -20.47 -7.93 -16.39
C GLU A 272 -20.54 -8.63 -15.02
N VAL A 273 -20.19 -7.94 -13.93
CA VAL A 273 -20.56 -8.44 -12.60
C VAL A 273 -22.03 -8.11 -12.36
N ASP A 274 -22.86 -9.15 -12.46
CA ASP A 274 -24.30 -9.18 -12.18
C ASP A 274 -24.69 -8.20 -11.06
N GLU A 275 -25.45 -7.15 -11.40
CA GLU A 275 -26.04 -6.18 -10.46
C GLU A 275 -27.06 -6.78 -9.46
N LYS A 276 -27.15 -8.11 -9.36
CA LYS A 276 -28.26 -8.80 -8.70
C LYS A 276 -28.05 -9.13 -7.22
N ASP A 277 -26.83 -9.06 -6.71
CA ASP A 277 -26.62 -9.12 -5.27
C ASP A 277 -26.42 -7.70 -4.72
N GLY A 278 -27.50 -7.11 -4.21
CA GLY A 278 -27.52 -5.84 -3.47
C GLY A 278 -26.73 -5.87 -2.14
N GLY A 279 -25.81 -6.82 -1.99
CA GLY A 279 -24.99 -7.04 -0.81
C GLY A 279 -23.64 -6.34 -0.93
N GLY A 280 -23.56 -5.13 -0.36
CA GLY A 280 -22.30 -4.60 0.18
C GLY A 280 -21.15 -4.50 -0.81
N GLY A 281 -21.28 -3.68 -1.86
CA GLY A 281 -20.10 -3.20 -2.57
C GLY A 281 -19.18 -2.49 -1.58
N ASP A 282 -18.17 -3.20 -1.09
CA ASP A 282 -17.25 -2.73 -0.09
C ASP A 282 -16.53 -1.48 -0.62
N ASP A 283 -16.30 -0.57 0.30
CA ASP A 283 -15.55 0.66 0.05
C ASP A 283 -14.12 0.31 -0.38
N ASP A 284 -13.83 0.47 -1.68
CA ASP A 284 -12.50 0.22 -2.23
C ASP A 284 -11.56 1.38 -1.87
N ASP A 285 -10.93 1.26 -0.70
CA ASP A 285 -10.01 2.27 -0.21
C ASP A 285 -8.75 2.39 -1.09
N SER A 286 -8.44 1.41 -1.95
CA SER A 286 -7.30 1.53 -2.87
C SER A 286 -7.53 2.63 -3.91
N ARG A 287 -8.79 2.80 -4.37
CA ARG A 287 -9.18 3.88 -5.30
C ARG A 287 -9.06 5.26 -4.67
N LEU A 288 -9.26 5.39 -3.36
CA LEU A 288 -9.05 6.67 -2.68
C LEU A 288 -7.58 7.12 -2.72
N LEU A 289 -6.65 6.17 -2.63
CA LEU A 289 -5.23 6.44 -2.53
C LEU A 289 -4.56 6.59 -3.89
N TRP A 290 -4.97 5.78 -4.86
CA TRP A 290 -4.20 5.51 -6.08
C TRP A 290 -4.89 5.93 -7.39
N SER A 291 -6.08 6.52 -7.33
CA SER A 291 -6.74 7.07 -8.51
C SER A 291 -6.08 8.38 -8.96
N MET A 292 -6.11 8.63 -10.27
CA MET A 292 -5.55 9.86 -10.86
C MET A 292 -6.29 11.13 -10.41
N ASP A 293 -7.56 11.02 -10.03
CA ASP A 293 -8.38 12.13 -9.54
C ASP A 293 -8.24 12.34 -8.02
N GLY A 294 -7.34 11.60 -7.35
CA GLY A 294 -7.13 11.70 -5.90
C GLY A 294 -8.32 11.21 -5.08
N GLY A 295 -9.13 10.31 -5.63
CA GLY A 295 -10.25 9.66 -4.94
C GLY A 295 -11.54 10.46 -4.97
N VAL A 296 -11.62 11.54 -5.74
CA VAL A 296 -12.81 12.41 -5.82
C VAL A 296 -14.04 11.63 -6.29
N GLN A 297 -13.90 10.82 -7.32
CA GLN A 297 -14.98 10.00 -7.87
C GLN A 297 -15.42 8.92 -6.88
N GLU A 298 -14.49 8.20 -6.26
CA GLU A 298 -14.79 7.21 -5.22
C GLU A 298 -15.53 7.84 -4.03
N LEU A 299 -15.12 9.04 -3.58
CA LEU A 299 -15.83 9.77 -2.51
C LEU A 299 -17.25 10.19 -2.93
N LYS A 300 -17.44 10.58 -4.18
CA LYS A 300 -18.76 10.89 -4.74
C LYS A 300 -19.65 9.65 -4.75
N GLU A 301 -19.14 8.53 -5.26
CA GLU A 301 -19.85 7.24 -5.30
C GLU A 301 -20.22 6.77 -3.89
N ARG A 302 -19.32 6.89 -2.90
CA ARG A 302 -19.63 6.62 -1.49
C ARG A 302 -20.72 7.52 -0.93
N ARG A 303 -20.78 8.79 -1.31
CA ARG A 303 -21.84 9.71 -0.88
C ARG A 303 -23.19 9.31 -1.49
N GLU A 304 -23.21 8.98 -2.78
CA GLU A 304 -24.42 8.52 -3.46
C GLU A 304 -24.92 7.19 -2.88
N ARG A 305 -24.03 6.22 -2.61
CA ARG A 305 -24.37 4.96 -1.92
C ARG A 305 -24.97 5.21 -0.54
N ARG A 306 -24.40 6.13 0.26
CA ARG A 306 -24.96 6.50 1.57
C ARG A 306 -26.32 7.16 1.47
N ASN A 307 -26.51 8.08 0.52
CA ASN A 307 -27.81 8.72 0.29
C ASN A 307 -28.88 7.70 -0.12
N LYS A 308 -28.56 6.79 -1.05
CA LYS A 308 -29.47 5.70 -1.45
C LYS A 308 -29.86 4.80 -0.28
N ARG A 309 -28.91 4.45 0.59
CA ARG A 309 -29.20 3.65 1.81
C ARG A 309 -30.10 4.41 2.79
N ALA A 310 -29.87 5.71 2.97
CA ALA A 310 -30.72 6.54 3.83
C ALA A 310 -32.14 6.69 3.27
N GLU A 311 -32.29 6.88 1.96
CA GLU A 311 -33.59 6.93 1.28
C GLU A 311 -34.33 5.59 1.38
N GLY A 312 -33.64 4.47 1.18
CA GLY A 312 -34.21 3.14 1.37
C GLY A 312 -34.70 2.90 2.80
N ALA A 313 -33.89 3.26 3.80
CA ALA A 313 -34.26 3.11 5.20
C ALA A 313 -35.49 3.95 5.60
N LEU A 314 -35.66 5.15 5.04
CA LEU A 314 -36.85 5.98 5.26
C LEU A 314 -38.09 5.42 4.57
N GLY A 315 -37.94 4.89 3.34
CA GLY A 315 -39.06 4.29 2.59
C GLY A 315 -39.62 3.01 3.22
N ASP A 316 -38.78 2.23 3.91
CA ASP A 316 -39.21 1.00 4.60
C ASP A 316 -40.02 1.28 5.88
N VAL A 317 -39.79 2.44 6.54
CA VAL A 317 -40.58 2.87 7.71
C VAL A 317 -42.00 3.26 7.30
N GLU A 318 -42.19 3.96 6.18
CA GLU A 318 -43.53 4.35 5.69
C GLU A 318 -44.37 3.14 5.27
N LYS A 319 -43.74 2.08 4.74
CA LYS A 319 -44.46 0.85 4.35
C LYS A 319 -44.81 -0.04 5.53
N SER A 320 -44.05 -0.01 6.62
CA SER A 320 -44.30 -0.82 7.82
C SER A 320 -45.28 -0.16 8.79
N GLY A 321 -45.47 1.16 8.74
CA GLY A 321 -46.42 1.90 9.58
C GLY A 321 -47.90 1.87 9.15
N ALA A 322 -48.23 1.27 8.00
CA ALA A 322 -49.59 1.23 7.46
C ALA A 322 -50.39 -0.05 7.83
N VAL A 323 -49.88 -0.89 8.74
CA VAL A 323 -50.49 -2.18 9.12
C VAL A 323 -50.68 -2.24 10.65
N ASP A 324 -51.76 -1.63 11.15
CA ASP A 324 -52.57 -2.05 12.34
C ASP A 324 -53.27 -0.87 13.03
N GLU A 325 -54.30 -0.30 12.40
CA GLU A 325 -55.27 0.53 13.13
C GLU A 325 -56.72 0.19 12.72
N SER A 326 -57.02 -1.11 12.61
CA SER A 326 -58.39 -1.59 12.36
C SER A 326 -58.67 -2.96 13.00
N THR A 327 -58.62 -3.02 14.33
CA THR A 327 -59.46 -3.98 15.08
C THR A 327 -60.12 -3.24 16.24
N THR A 328 -61.09 -2.40 15.91
CA THR A 328 -62.16 -2.01 16.83
C THR A 328 -63.23 -3.11 16.79
N GLU A 329 -63.15 -4.06 17.72
CA GLU A 329 -64.33 -4.77 18.19
C GLU A 329 -64.49 -4.52 19.69
N THR A 330 -65.39 -3.58 19.99
CA THR A 330 -66.15 -3.46 21.25
C THR A 330 -67.59 -3.86 20.91
N PRO A 331 -68.43 -4.37 21.82
CA PRO A 331 -68.25 -4.62 23.25
C PRO A 331 -68.42 -6.08 23.72
#